data_AF-A0A930SRF5-F1
#
_entry.id   AF-A0A930SRF5-F1
#
_cell.length_a   1.000
_cell.length_b   1.000
_cell.length_c   1.000
_cell.angle_alpha   90.00
_cell.angle_beta   90.00
_cell.angle_gamma   90.00
#
_symmetry.space_group_name_H-M   'P 1'
#
loop_
_entity.id
_entity.type
_entity.pdbx_description
1 polymer ?
#
loop_
_entity_poly.entity_id
_entity_poly.type
_entity_poly.pdbx_seq_one_letter_code
_entity_poly.pdbx_strand_id
1 'polypeptide(L)'
;MVAKKKTGNKSDTPTRAKTKRQTRKRLFIATLAEERGNISAACERTGVARKTHYEWEASDPAYAALVDEIYSHVCDRAEQTIQQIMEHGEVERNRLAAAETILKARGKARGYGTERRETEHSGSVKKEVQAQVHVYLPDNGRACYSAPPAGTPGDIPE
;
A
#
# COMPACT_ATOMS: atom_id res chain seq x y z
N MET A 1 -41.74 -28.83 46.53
CA MET A 1 -41.21 -27.52 46.08
C MET A 1 -39.98 -27.76 45.21
N VAL A 2 -40.07 -27.66 43.88
CA VAL A 2 -38.89 -27.41 43.02
C VAL A 2 -39.36 -26.55 41.85
N ALA A 3 -39.07 -25.25 41.94
CA ALA A 3 -39.39 -24.28 40.89
C ALA A 3 -38.45 -24.50 39.69
N LYS A 4 -39.00 -24.98 38.57
CA LYS A 4 -38.30 -24.98 37.28
C LYS A 4 -38.18 -23.54 36.77
N LYS A 5 -37.01 -22.94 36.97
CA LYS A 5 -36.63 -21.64 36.40
C LYS A 5 -36.53 -21.77 34.88
N LYS A 6 -37.46 -21.16 34.13
CA LYS A 6 -37.35 -20.96 32.69
C LYS A 6 -36.27 -19.91 32.42
N THR A 7 -35.09 -20.32 31.95
CA THR A 7 -34.11 -19.40 31.36
C THR A 7 -34.54 -19.13 29.92
N GLY A 8 -35.24 -18.01 29.71
CA GLY A 8 -35.56 -17.51 28.37
C GLY A 8 -34.28 -17.09 27.65
N ASN A 9 -34.01 -17.71 26.51
CA ASN A 9 -32.94 -17.33 25.61
C ASN A 9 -33.37 -16.04 24.88
N LYS A 10 -32.74 -14.90 25.19
CA LYS A 10 -33.03 -13.63 24.49
C LYS A 10 -32.41 -13.72 23.10
N SER A 11 -33.23 -13.79 22.07
CA SER A 11 -32.78 -13.75 20.68
C SER A 11 -32.22 -12.36 20.36
N ASP A 12 -30.90 -12.29 20.14
CA ASP A 12 -30.20 -11.11 19.62
C ASP A 12 -30.70 -10.73 18.23
N THR A 13 -31.83 -10.05 18.16
CA THR A 13 -32.40 -9.58 16.91
C THR A 13 -31.67 -8.29 16.51
N PRO A 14 -31.00 -8.24 15.35
CA PRO A 14 -30.17 -7.09 15.00
C PRO A 14 -31.03 -5.82 14.84
N THR A 15 -30.65 -4.76 15.54
CA THR A 15 -31.29 -3.44 15.46
C THR A 15 -31.27 -2.91 14.03
N ARG A 16 -32.34 -2.24 13.59
CA ARG A 16 -32.54 -1.71 12.22
C ARG A 16 -31.34 -0.92 11.65
N ALA A 17 -30.60 -0.21 12.50
CA ALA A 17 -29.40 0.54 12.11
C ALA A 17 -28.22 -0.38 11.72
N LYS A 18 -28.03 -1.51 12.41
CA LYS A 18 -26.97 -2.51 12.13
C LYS A 18 -27.20 -3.17 10.77
N THR A 19 -28.46 -3.46 10.45
CA THR A 19 -28.86 -4.05 9.16
C THR A 19 -28.55 -3.10 7.99
N LYS A 20 -28.92 -1.81 8.11
CA LYS A 20 -28.61 -0.81 7.06
C LYS A 20 -27.10 -0.66 6.81
N ARG A 21 -26.28 -0.65 7.87
CA ARG A 21 -24.82 -0.58 7.74
C ARG A 21 -24.27 -1.81 7.02
N GLN A 22 -24.76 -3.01 7.35
CA GLN A 22 -24.38 -4.24 6.66
C GLN A 22 -24.79 -4.26 5.19
N THR A 23 -26.00 -3.79 4.85
CA THR A 23 -26.43 -3.65 3.45
C THR A 23 -25.50 -2.73 2.66
N ARG A 24 -25.11 -1.59 3.23
CA ARG A 24 -24.17 -0.65 2.57
C ARG A 24 -22.78 -1.27 2.38
N LYS A 25 -22.26 -2.01 3.36
CA LYS A 25 -20.98 -2.72 3.23
C LYS A 25 -21.01 -3.75 2.11
N ARG A 26 -22.06 -4.56 2.06
CA ARG A 26 -22.25 -5.59 1.01
C ARG A 26 -22.37 -4.97 -0.37
N LEU A 27 -23.16 -3.91 -0.51
CA LEU A 27 -23.29 -3.16 -1.76
C LEU A 27 -21.93 -2.62 -2.21
N PHE A 28 -21.16 -2.04 -1.30
CA PHE A 28 -19.83 -1.54 -1.61
C PHE A 28 -18.87 -2.63 -2.09
N ILE A 29 -18.85 -3.79 -1.44
CA ILE A 29 -18.01 -4.93 -1.85
C ILE A 29 -18.39 -5.39 -3.26
N ALA A 30 -19.69 -5.54 -3.53
CA ALA A 30 -20.16 -5.95 -4.86
C ALA A 30 -19.72 -4.96 -5.95
N THR A 31 -19.92 -3.66 -5.71
CA THR A 31 -19.48 -2.63 -6.65
C THR A 31 -17.95 -2.56 -6.78
N LEU A 32 -17.21 -2.78 -5.70
CA LEU A 32 -15.75 -2.81 -5.75
C LEU A 32 -15.24 -3.98 -6.61
N ALA A 33 -15.89 -5.14 -6.56
CA ALA A 33 -15.58 -6.28 -7.40
C ALA A 33 -15.86 -6.00 -8.90
N GLU A 34 -17.00 -5.34 -9.20
CA GLU A 34 -17.34 -4.91 -10.57
C GLU A 34 -16.30 -3.92 -11.12
N GLU A 35 -15.90 -2.95 -10.30
CA GLU A 35 -14.92 -1.91 -10.65
C GLU A 35 -13.45 -2.39 -10.49
N ARG A 36 -13.21 -3.71 -10.39
CA ARG A 36 -11.87 -4.34 -10.36
C ARG A 36 -10.95 -3.77 -9.27
N GLY A 37 -11.52 -3.46 -8.11
CA GLY A 37 -10.76 -2.89 -6.99
C GLY A 37 -10.38 -1.42 -7.19
N ASN A 38 -11.10 -0.67 -8.01
CA ASN A 38 -11.01 0.79 -8.05
C ASN A 38 -11.92 1.41 -6.97
N ILE A 39 -11.30 1.81 -5.86
CA ILE A 39 -12.01 2.41 -4.72
C ILE A 39 -12.72 3.72 -5.14
N SER A 40 -12.12 4.53 -6.02
CA SER A 40 -12.71 5.79 -6.46
C SER A 40 -14.02 5.58 -7.21
N ALA A 41 -14.01 4.68 -8.20
CA ALA A 41 -15.20 4.35 -8.98
C ALA A 41 -16.29 3.71 -8.10
N ALA A 42 -15.90 2.82 -7.19
CA ALA A 42 -16.83 2.21 -6.24
C ALA A 42 -17.45 3.26 -5.29
N CYS A 43 -16.67 4.23 -4.82
CA CYS A 43 -17.15 5.34 -3.99
C CYS A 43 -18.16 6.23 -4.74
N GLU A 44 -17.88 6.58 -5.99
CA GLU A 44 -18.79 7.38 -6.83
C GLU A 44 -20.11 6.66 -7.07
N ARG A 45 -20.06 5.36 -7.37
CA ARG A 45 -21.25 4.56 -7.71
C ARG A 45 -22.13 4.21 -6.51
N THR A 46 -21.55 4.09 -5.31
CA THR A 46 -22.29 3.73 -4.08
C THR A 46 -22.58 4.92 -3.16
N GLY A 47 -22.01 6.09 -3.45
CA GLY A 47 -22.12 7.28 -2.59
C GLY A 47 -21.45 7.10 -1.22
N VAL A 48 -20.46 6.20 -1.11
CA VAL A 48 -19.69 5.98 0.12
C VAL A 48 -18.39 6.76 0.04
N ALA A 49 -18.06 7.52 1.08
CA ALA A 49 -16.79 8.23 1.15
C ALA A 49 -15.61 7.24 1.31
N ARG A 50 -14.47 7.52 0.65
CA ARG A 50 -13.24 6.71 0.78
C ARG A 50 -12.82 6.49 2.24
N LYS A 51 -12.98 7.51 3.08
CA LYS A 51 -12.68 7.43 4.53
C LYS A 51 -13.47 6.30 5.19
N THR A 52 -14.74 6.16 4.84
CA THR A 52 -15.62 5.13 5.40
C THR A 52 -15.21 3.72 4.98
N HIS A 53 -14.68 3.55 3.76
CA HIS A 53 -14.11 2.28 3.33
C HIS A 53 -12.91 1.88 4.21
N TYR A 54 -11.94 2.78 4.40
CA TYR A 54 -10.78 2.51 5.25
C TYR A 54 -11.16 2.29 6.73
N GLU A 55 -12.17 3.00 7.24
CA GLU A 55 -12.71 2.74 8.58
C GLU A 55 -13.32 1.34 8.69
N TRP A 56 -13.99 0.84 7.65
CA TRP A 56 -14.55 -0.51 7.64
C TRP A 56 -13.48 -1.58 7.55
N GLU A 57 -12.45 -1.35 6.75
CA GLU A 57 -11.28 -2.24 6.65
C GLU A 57 -10.54 -2.36 7.98
N ALA A 58 -10.33 -1.25 8.68
CA ALA A 58 -9.66 -1.24 9.98
C ALA A 58 -10.50 -1.85 11.12
N SER A 59 -11.83 -1.70 11.07
CA SER A 59 -12.72 -2.10 12.18
C SER A 59 -13.36 -3.48 12.02
N ASP A 60 -13.34 -4.07 10.82
CA ASP A 60 -14.03 -5.31 10.50
C ASP A 60 -13.10 -6.24 9.70
N PRO A 61 -12.40 -7.18 10.36
CA PRO A 61 -11.47 -8.09 9.70
C PRO A 61 -12.10 -8.94 8.61
N ALA A 62 -13.39 -9.30 8.75
CA ALA A 62 -14.10 -10.06 7.73
C ALA A 62 -14.34 -9.21 6.46
N TYR A 63 -14.58 -7.92 6.63
CA TYR A 63 -14.66 -6.99 5.49
C TYR A 63 -13.29 -6.83 4.80
N ALA A 64 -12.21 -6.69 5.57
CA ALA A 64 -10.86 -6.60 5.02
C ALA A 64 -10.48 -7.85 4.21
N ALA A 65 -10.80 -9.05 4.71
CA ALA A 65 -10.56 -10.30 3.99
C ALA A 65 -11.29 -10.36 2.64
N LEU A 66 -12.54 -9.90 2.57
CA LEU A 66 -13.28 -9.84 1.31
C LEU A 66 -12.69 -8.83 0.32
N VAL A 67 -12.17 -7.71 0.82
CA VAL A 67 -11.48 -6.71 -0.01
C VAL A 67 -10.17 -7.29 -0.57
N ASP A 68 -9.42 -8.01 0.25
CA ASP A 68 -8.19 -8.70 -0.17
C ASP A 68 -8.47 -9.80 -1.20
N GLU A 69 -9.55 -10.57 -1.02
CA GLU A 69 -10.02 -11.55 -2.00
C GLU A 69 -10.33 -10.91 -3.36
N ILE A 70 -10.98 -9.73 -3.38
CA ILE A 70 -11.20 -8.97 -4.61
C ILE A 70 -9.87 -8.60 -5.27
N TYR A 71 -8.88 -8.14 -4.51
CA TYR A 71 -7.57 -7.81 -5.06
C TYR A 71 -6.81 -9.05 -5.56
N SER A 72 -6.97 -10.20 -4.91
CA SER A 72 -6.46 -11.49 -5.36
C SER A 72 -7.06 -11.85 -6.74
N HIS A 73 -8.37 -11.73 -6.91
CA HIS A 73 -9.03 -11.95 -8.20
C HIS A 73 -8.55 -10.98 -9.30
N VAL A 74 -8.25 -9.74 -8.96
CA VAL A 74 -7.68 -8.78 -9.92
C VAL A 74 -6.29 -9.23 -10.38
N CYS A 75 -5.48 -9.81 -9.49
CA CYS A 75 -4.19 -10.39 -9.86
C CYS A 75 -4.37 -11.60 -10.79
N ASP A 76 -5.30 -12.51 -10.47
CA ASP A 76 -5.59 -13.68 -11.32
C ASP A 76 -6.01 -13.28 -12.74
N ARG A 77 -6.81 -12.21 -12.86
CA ARG A 77 -7.21 -11.66 -14.18
C ARG A 77 -6.04 -11.05 -14.93
N ALA A 78 -5.07 -10.44 -14.24
CA ALA A 78 -3.86 -9.95 -14.88
C ALA A 78 -3.00 -11.11 -15.39
N GLU A 79 -2.86 -12.19 -14.60
CA GLU A 79 -2.18 -13.42 -15.02
C GLU A 79 -2.86 -14.05 -16.24
N GLN A 80 -4.20 -14.18 -16.22
CA GLN A 80 -4.97 -14.68 -17.36
C GLN A 80 -4.79 -13.81 -18.61
N THR A 81 -4.75 -12.49 -18.46
CA THR A 81 -4.52 -11.58 -19.59
C THR A 81 -3.15 -11.82 -20.22
N ILE A 82 -2.11 -12.06 -19.42
CA ILE A 82 -0.77 -12.38 -19.91
C ILE A 82 -0.77 -13.73 -20.63
N GLN A 83 -1.40 -14.76 -20.05
CA GLN A 83 -1.53 -16.08 -20.68
C GLN A 83 -2.22 -16.00 -22.05
N GLN A 84 -3.33 -15.27 -22.14
CA GLN A 84 -4.04 -15.06 -23.41
C GLN A 84 -3.17 -14.37 -24.47
N ILE A 85 -2.37 -13.38 -24.07
CA ILE A 85 -1.43 -12.70 -24.97
C ILE A 85 -0.35 -13.68 -25.47
N MET A 86 0.13 -14.58 -24.60
CA MET A 86 1.11 -15.60 -24.96
C MET A 86 0.54 -16.65 -25.92
N GLU A 87 -0.72 -17.07 -25.73
CA GLU A 87 -1.37 -18.10 -26.55
C GLU A 87 -1.82 -17.58 -27.92
N HIS A 88 -2.43 -16.40 -27.96
CA HIS A 88 -3.03 -15.86 -29.18
C HIS A 88 -2.08 -14.94 -29.96
N GLY A 89 -0.94 -14.56 -29.39
CA GLY A 89 0.06 -13.73 -30.06
C GLY A 89 -0.38 -12.28 -30.33
N GLU A 90 -1.53 -11.85 -29.80
CA GLU A 90 -2.00 -10.47 -29.86
C GLU A 90 -1.21 -9.61 -28.87
N VAL A 91 0.01 -9.23 -29.26
CA VAL A 91 0.88 -8.40 -28.44
C VAL A 91 0.50 -6.93 -28.57
N GLU A 92 -0.61 -6.55 -27.93
CA GLU A 92 -0.76 -5.15 -27.54
C GLU A 92 0.23 -4.87 -26.40
N ARG A 93 1.38 -4.30 -26.75
CA ARG A 93 2.48 -4.01 -25.81
C ARG A 93 2.00 -3.24 -24.56
N ASN A 94 1.02 -2.34 -24.75
CA ASN A 94 0.42 -1.56 -23.67
C ASN A 94 -0.38 -2.43 -22.68
N ARG A 95 -1.07 -3.47 -23.19
CA ARG A 95 -1.88 -4.38 -22.38
C ARG A 95 -1.00 -5.30 -21.52
N LEU A 96 0.10 -5.79 -22.10
CA LEU A 96 1.11 -6.57 -21.36
C LEU A 96 1.75 -5.74 -20.24
N ALA A 97 2.23 -4.53 -20.56
CA ALA A 97 2.85 -3.64 -19.58
C ALA A 97 1.89 -3.24 -18.45
N ALA A 98 0.61 -3.00 -18.77
CA ALA A 98 -0.42 -2.72 -17.78
C ALA A 98 -0.65 -3.92 -16.84
N ALA A 99 -0.76 -5.14 -17.37
CA ALA A 99 -0.92 -6.35 -16.56
C ALA A 99 0.29 -6.60 -15.66
N GLU A 100 1.51 -6.47 -16.18
CA GLU A 100 2.75 -6.60 -15.41
C GLU A 100 2.84 -5.55 -14.28
N THR A 101 2.44 -4.31 -14.56
CA THR A 101 2.43 -3.23 -13.56
C THR A 101 1.46 -3.54 -12.42
N ILE A 102 0.29 -4.09 -12.73
CA ILE A 102 -0.68 -4.53 -11.70
C ILE A 102 -0.06 -5.62 -10.81
N LEU A 103 0.58 -6.63 -11.41
CA LEU A 103 1.22 -7.72 -10.66
C LEU A 103 2.37 -7.24 -9.79
N LYS A 104 3.23 -6.34 -10.28
CA LYS A 104 4.32 -5.75 -9.48
C LYS A 104 3.79 -4.89 -8.33
N ALA A 105 2.66 -4.20 -8.52
CA ALA A 105 2.08 -3.34 -7.51
C ALA A 105 1.34 -4.12 -6.41
N ARG A 106 0.51 -5.09 -6.80
CA ARG A 106 -0.43 -5.80 -5.91
C ARG A 106 -0.03 -7.26 -5.62
N GLY A 107 0.67 -7.91 -6.53
CA GLY A 107 1.11 -9.31 -6.43
C GLY A 107 2.41 -9.52 -5.63
N LYS A 108 2.87 -8.53 -4.86
CA LYS A 108 4.10 -8.65 -4.05
C LYS A 108 4.05 -9.83 -3.09
N ALA A 109 2.88 -10.11 -2.52
CA ALA A 109 2.65 -11.26 -1.65
C ALA A 109 2.88 -12.61 -2.36
N ARG A 110 2.71 -12.66 -3.69
CA ARG A 110 2.94 -13.83 -4.54
C ARG A 110 4.35 -13.89 -5.13
N GLY A 111 5.23 -12.94 -4.77
CA GLY A 111 6.61 -12.87 -5.26
C GLY A 111 6.81 -11.99 -6.50
N TYR A 112 5.74 -11.42 -7.08
CA TYR A 112 5.87 -10.52 -8.23
C TYR A 112 6.62 -9.23 -7.86
N GLY A 113 7.58 -8.84 -8.69
CA GLY A 113 8.37 -7.63 -8.49
C GLY A 113 9.54 -7.76 -7.51
N THR A 114 9.80 -8.96 -6.98
CA THR A 114 11.00 -9.23 -6.16
C THR A 114 12.10 -9.77 -7.05
N GLU A 115 12.92 -8.88 -7.63
CA GLU A 115 14.08 -9.30 -8.42
C GLU A 115 15.18 -9.79 -7.45
N ARG A 116 15.32 -11.11 -7.32
CA ARG A 116 16.47 -11.69 -6.63
C ARG A 116 17.68 -11.61 -7.56
N ARG A 117 18.49 -10.57 -7.43
CA ARG A 117 19.80 -10.50 -8.09
C ARG A 117 20.82 -11.30 -7.29
N GLU A 118 21.23 -12.45 -7.81
CA GLU A 118 22.47 -13.09 -7.40
C GLU A 118 23.63 -12.38 -8.09
N THR A 119 24.40 -11.61 -7.32
CA THR A 119 25.60 -10.93 -7.82
C THR A 119 26.83 -11.69 -7.35
N GLU A 120 27.34 -12.59 -8.21
CA GLU A 120 28.63 -13.23 -7.99
C GLU A 120 29.76 -12.22 -8.22
N HIS A 121 30.45 -11.84 -7.14
CA HIS A 121 31.65 -11.03 -7.22
C HIS A 121 32.86 -11.93 -7.43
N SER A 122 33.12 -12.34 -8.67
CA SER A 122 34.39 -12.98 -9.06
C SER A 122 35.45 -11.92 -9.33
N GLY A 123 35.93 -11.25 -8.28
CA GLY A 123 37.01 -10.28 -8.36
C GLY A 123 37.91 -10.39 -7.14
N SER A 124 39.21 -10.64 -7.37
CA SER A 124 40.22 -10.64 -6.31
C SER A 124 40.22 -9.29 -5.60
N VAL A 125 39.66 -9.24 -4.40
CA VAL A 125 39.62 -8.02 -3.58
C VAL A 125 41.04 -7.67 -3.18
N LYS A 126 41.67 -6.74 -3.91
CA LYS A 126 42.85 -6.03 -3.39
C LYS A 126 42.34 -5.17 -2.24
N LYS A 127 42.66 -5.58 -1.01
CA LYS A 127 42.42 -4.82 0.23
C LYS A 127 43.21 -3.52 0.18
N GLU A 128 42.63 -2.48 -0.42
CA GLU A 128 42.97 -1.07 -0.19
C GLU A 128 41.98 -0.22 -0.99
N VAL A 129 40.74 -0.12 -0.49
CA VAL A 129 39.82 0.92 -0.96
C VAL A 129 39.80 1.98 0.14
N GLN A 130 40.67 2.98 0.01
CA GLN A 130 40.54 4.22 0.77
C GLN A 130 39.35 4.98 0.16
N ALA A 131 38.15 4.74 0.70
CA ALA A 131 36.98 5.52 0.33
C ALA A 131 37.13 6.92 0.95
N GLN A 132 37.48 7.91 0.13
CA GLN A 132 37.51 9.31 0.57
C GLN A 132 36.06 9.82 0.63
N VAL A 133 35.50 9.88 1.84
CA VAL A 133 34.16 10.43 2.07
C VAL A 133 34.29 11.94 2.20
N HIS A 134 34.00 12.68 1.13
CA HIS A 134 33.94 14.14 1.18
C HIS A 134 32.52 14.58 1.59
N VAL A 135 32.34 14.87 2.88
CA VAL A 135 31.07 15.38 3.41
C VAL A 135 31.04 16.91 3.25
N TYR A 136 30.31 17.40 2.26
CA TYR A 136 30.02 18.83 2.14
C TYR A 136 28.76 19.17 2.95
N LEU A 137 28.94 19.81 4.10
CA LEU A 137 27.84 20.45 4.85
C LEU A 137 27.81 21.94 4.45
N PRO A 138 26.84 22.40 3.64
CA PRO A 138 26.66 23.82 3.42
C PRO A 138 26.23 24.48 4.74
N ASP A 139 26.94 25.55 5.13
CA ASP A 139 26.52 26.40 6.24
C ASP A 139 25.20 27.07 5.85
N ASN A 140 24.10 26.54 6.38
CA ASN A 140 22.74 26.96 6.05
C ASN A 140 22.36 28.28 6.77
N GLY A 141 23.30 29.23 6.82
CA GLY A 141 23.08 30.63 7.18
C GLY A 141 22.56 30.86 8.60
N ARG A 142 22.85 29.98 9.56
CA ARG A 142 22.39 30.14 10.96
C ARG A 142 23.35 30.91 11.86
N ALA A 143 24.51 31.33 11.38
CA ALA A 143 25.45 32.15 12.14
C ALA A 143 25.19 33.66 11.96
N CYS A 144 23.93 34.10 12.15
CA CYS A 144 23.67 35.48 12.51
C CYS A 144 23.31 35.50 14.00
N TYR A 145 24.02 36.32 14.78
CA TYR A 145 24.02 36.45 16.25
C TYR A 145 24.97 35.52 17.03
N SER A 146 26.26 35.83 16.96
CA SER A 146 27.04 36.03 18.18
C SER A 146 27.98 37.20 17.96
N ALA A 147 27.83 38.24 18.78
CA ALA A 147 28.59 39.47 18.71
C ALA A 147 30.12 39.23 18.70
N PRO A 148 30.91 40.05 18.00
CA PRO A 148 32.36 39.92 18.04
C PRO A 148 32.88 40.32 19.44
N PRO A 149 33.65 39.47 20.15
CA PRO A 149 34.42 39.93 21.28
C PRO A 149 35.55 40.85 20.80
N ALA A 150 35.72 41.95 21.53
CA ALA A 150 36.62 43.05 21.24
C ALA A 150 38.11 42.65 21.20
N GLY A 151 38.83 43.17 20.20
CA GLY A 151 40.24 43.59 20.29
C GLY A 151 41.32 42.55 20.00
N THR A 152 42.09 42.76 18.93
CA THR A 152 43.49 43.23 19.02
C THR A 152 43.95 43.77 17.66
N PRO A 153 44.69 44.89 17.63
CA PRO A 153 45.19 45.49 16.39
C PRO A 153 46.57 44.93 16.03
N GLY A 154 46.79 44.58 14.76
CA GLY A 154 48.13 44.28 14.27
C GLY A 154 48.17 43.53 12.94
N ASP A 155 48.79 44.19 11.95
CA ASP A 155 49.51 43.63 10.80
C ASP A 155 48.73 43.20 9.56
N ILE A 156 48.59 44.15 8.63
CA ILE A 156 48.47 43.92 7.18
C ILE A 156 49.80 44.37 6.56
N PRO A 157 50.61 43.49 5.93
CA PRO A 157 51.67 43.92 5.02
C PRO A 157 51.11 44.19 3.61
N GLU A 158 51.75 45.14 2.93
CA GLU A 158 51.47 45.68 1.57
C GLU A 158 51.34 44.63 0.45
#